data_AF-A0A927YIK0-F1
#
_entry.id   AF-A0A927YIK0-F1
#
_cell.length_a   1.000
_cell.length_b   1.000
_cell.length_c   1.000
_cell.angle_alpha   90.00
_cell.angle_beta   90.00
_cell.angle_gamma   90.00
#
_symmetry.space_group_name_H-M   'P 1'
#
loop_
_entity.id
_entity.type
_entity.pdbx_description
1 polymer ?
#
loop_
_entity_poly.entity_id
_entity_poly.type
_entity_poly.pdbx_seq_one_letter_code
_entity_poly.pdbx_strand_id
1 'polypeptide(L)'
;MKRIKFKIEKLVLLIIIVMFVHIVIKGYDYAMAKIIKYEKYDYFEGYGTFDSPYLIENGEDLEKFSELVNSGNKYVGQYFRLTADIDMSGISMNPIGKYENGQYFFGTLDGNGHCISNLYINTGGYDGLFGKLGGTVINLGIESGFIGNLDFKGCCGAIASNSVGSSARIINCFNKATVGGYRAGGIADNFLGSIINCWSDCELVGTEIGGITAYASSLGPQTFCYTTSVLTEDGSGHCFNCYTIKREELYSNSMARRLSGNCLIWFETMTPVRMLNEWSFYDDELRLSSTRITYWNLFNFFVVVVLCIEYYTWISLIGLVLFMSIALNICLKRARTKKILS
;
A
#
# COMPACT_ATOMS: atom_id res chain seq x y z
N MET A 1 -11.67 -17.98 49.22
CA MET A 1 -10.65 -18.74 48.46
C MET A 1 -11.23 -19.78 47.49
N LYS A 2 -12.11 -20.71 47.90
CA LYS A 2 -12.64 -21.78 47.00
C LYS A 2 -13.34 -21.27 45.72
N ARG A 3 -14.14 -20.19 45.80
CA ARG A 3 -14.81 -19.58 44.62
C ARG A 3 -13.85 -18.91 43.61
N ILE A 4 -12.71 -18.40 44.07
CA ILE A 4 -11.70 -17.75 43.20
C ILE A 4 -10.87 -18.82 42.48
N LYS A 5 -10.48 -19.88 43.21
CA LYS A 5 -9.76 -21.03 42.64
C LYS A 5 -10.56 -21.73 41.53
N PHE A 6 -11.85 -21.91 41.74
CA PHE A 6 -12.78 -22.48 40.73
C PHE A 6 -12.93 -21.61 39.47
N LYS A 7 -12.90 -20.27 39.59
CA LYS A 7 -12.93 -19.36 38.44
C LYS A 7 -11.62 -19.37 37.65
N ILE A 8 -10.48 -19.47 38.33
CA ILE A 8 -9.15 -19.57 37.71
C ILE A 8 -9.01 -20.90 36.95
N GLU A 9 -9.44 -22.01 37.55
CA GLU A 9 -9.42 -23.34 36.89
C GLU A 9 -10.26 -23.36 35.60
N LYS A 10 -11.46 -22.74 35.61
CA LYS A 10 -12.27 -22.61 34.39
C LYS A 10 -11.65 -21.70 33.34
N LEU A 11 -10.97 -20.63 33.73
CA LEU A 11 -10.29 -19.72 32.81
C LEU A 11 -9.09 -20.39 32.15
N VAL A 12 -8.29 -21.14 32.93
CA VAL A 12 -7.17 -21.93 32.41
C VAL A 12 -7.67 -22.99 31.43
N LEU A 13 -8.77 -23.68 31.77
CA LEU A 13 -9.38 -24.67 30.88
C LEU A 13 -9.87 -24.04 29.56
N LEU A 14 -10.48 -22.85 29.62
CA LEU A 14 -10.93 -22.12 28.43
C LEU A 14 -9.75 -21.74 27.53
N ILE A 15 -8.63 -21.28 28.10
CA ILE A 15 -7.43 -20.93 27.33
C ILE A 15 -6.85 -22.17 26.64
N ILE A 16 -6.78 -23.31 27.34
CA ILE A 16 -6.30 -24.57 26.76
C ILE A 16 -7.21 -25.02 25.60
N ILE A 17 -8.54 -24.92 25.75
CA ILE A 17 -9.49 -25.26 24.69
C ILE A 17 -9.30 -24.35 23.48
N VAL A 18 -9.17 -23.04 23.68
CA VAL A 18 -8.94 -22.09 22.57
C VAL A 18 -7.62 -22.37 21.86
N MET A 19 -6.54 -22.65 22.60
CA MET A 19 -5.26 -23.03 22.02
C MET A 19 -5.35 -24.32 21.22
N PHE A 20 -6.06 -25.34 21.75
CA PHE A 20 -6.25 -26.61 21.07
C PHE A 20 -7.07 -26.46 19.79
N VAL A 21 -8.16 -25.69 19.82
CA VAL A 21 -8.96 -25.37 18.62
C VAL A 21 -8.10 -24.67 17.58
N HIS A 22 -7.25 -23.72 17.98
CA HIS A 22 -6.34 -23.02 17.06
C HIS A 22 -5.31 -23.96 16.42
N ILE A 23 -4.76 -24.91 17.19
CA ILE A 23 -3.83 -25.93 16.69
C ILE A 23 -4.54 -26.87 15.70
N VAL A 24 -5.76 -27.29 16.01
CA VAL A 24 -6.57 -28.17 15.14
C VAL A 24 -6.92 -27.47 13.83
N ILE A 25 -7.32 -26.19 13.87
CA ILE A 25 -7.59 -25.39 12.67
C ILE A 25 -6.33 -25.28 11.81
N LYS A 26 -5.19 -24.90 12.40
CA LYS A 26 -3.91 -24.85 11.66
C LYS A 26 -3.50 -26.19 11.07
N GLY A 27 -3.72 -27.28 11.80
CA GLY A 27 -3.46 -28.63 11.32
C GLY A 27 -4.36 -29.02 10.15
N TYR A 28 -5.63 -28.63 10.19
CA TYR A 28 -6.58 -28.84 9.10
C TYR A 28 -6.23 -28.01 7.86
N ASP A 29 -5.92 -26.72 8.03
CA ASP A 29 -5.48 -25.85 6.93
C ASP A 29 -4.22 -26.40 6.25
N TYR A 30 -3.26 -26.88 7.05
CA TYR A 30 -2.05 -27.54 6.55
C TYR A 30 -2.35 -28.86 5.81
N ALA A 31 -3.25 -29.69 6.36
CA ALA A 31 -3.65 -30.94 5.72
C ALA A 31 -4.41 -30.69 4.40
N MET A 32 -5.30 -29.70 4.35
CA MET A 32 -6.03 -29.32 3.14
C MET A 32 -5.07 -28.73 2.09
N ALA A 33 -4.12 -27.89 2.47
CA ALA A 33 -3.05 -27.44 1.58
C ALA A 33 -2.22 -28.62 1.03
N LYS A 34 -1.95 -29.64 1.85
CA LYS A 34 -1.26 -30.87 1.43
C LYS A 34 -2.12 -31.80 0.55
N ILE A 35 -3.44 -31.79 0.69
CA ILE A 35 -4.35 -32.56 -0.17
C ILE A 35 -4.54 -31.85 -1.53
N ILE A 36 -4.62 -30.51 -1.54
CA ILE A 36 -4.59 -29.70 -2.77
C ILE A 36 -3.28 -29.91 -3.54
N LYS A 37 -2.16 -30.20 -2.84
CA LYS A 37 -0.84 -30.53 -3.41
C LYS A 37 -0.87 -31.69 -4.43
N TYR A 38 -1.87 -32.56 -4.41
CA TYR A 38 -1.92 -33.73 -5.30
C TYR A 38 -2.53 -33.47 -6.68
N GLU A 39 -3.03 -32.27 -6.99
CA GLU A 39 -3.63 -31.99 -8.32
C GLU A 39 -3.03 -30.82 -9.12
N LYS A 40 -2.02 -30.08 -8.62
CA LYS A 40 -1.33 -29.09 -9.46
C LYS A 40 0.06 -28.74 -8.93
N TYR A 41 1.10 -29.17 -9.64
CA TYR A 41 2.43 -28.57 -9.48
C TYR A 41 2.40 -27.21 -10.20
N ASP A 42 2.22 -26.13 -9.44
CA ASP A 42 2.49 -24.78 -9.96
C ASP A 42 4.00 -24.62 -10.15
N TYR A 43 4.41 -23.80 -11.10
CA TYR A 43 5.82 -23.60 -11.45
C TYR A 43 6.63 -22.99 -10.28
N PHE A 44 5.96 -22.19 -9.44
CA PHE A 44 6.58 -21.41 -8.37
C PHE A 44 6.69 -22.17 -7.06
N GLU A 45 7.74 -21.87 -6.30
CA GLU A 45 7.83 -22.29 -4.90
C GLU A 45 6.75 -21.63 -4.05
N GLY A 46 6.18 -22.38 -3.10
CA GLY A 46 5.10 -21.92 -2.22
C GLY A 46 3.77 -22.64 -2.48
N TYR A 47 2.74 -22.26 -1.74
CA TYR A 47 1.39 -22.85 -1.84
C TYR A 47 0.33 -21.84 -2.29
N GLY A 48 0.74 -20.65 -2.74
CA GLY A 48 -0.17 -19.58 -3.13
C GLY A 48 -1.05 -19.05 -1.98
N THR A 49 -0.72 -19.36 -0.73
CA THR A 49 -1.45 -18.91 0.46
C THR A 49 -0.84 -17.64 1.03
N PHE A 50 -1.54 -16.97 1.95
CA PHE A 50 -1.00 -15.77 2.62
C PHE A 50 0.33 -16.04 3.34
N ASP A 51 0.43 -17.14 4.08
CA ASP A 51 1.62 -17.52 4.86
C ASP A 51 2.70 -18.21 4.02
N SER A 52 2.32 -18.77 2.87
CA SER A 52 3.23 -19.40 1.91
C SER A 52 2.80 -19.01 0.48
N PRO A 53 3.12 -17.77 0.04
CA PRO A 53 2.79 -17.31 -1.30
C PRO A 53 3.70 -17.98 -2.33
N TYR A 54 3.32 -17.89 -3.60
CA TYR A 54 4.22 -18.18 -4.69
C TYR A 54 5.34 -17.15 -4.78
N LEU A 55 6.57 -17.60 -4.95
CA LEU A 55 7.75 -16.74 -4.97
C LEU A 55 8.15 -16.40 -6.40
N ILE A 56 8.49 -15.13 -6.64
CA ILE A 56 9.05 -14.62 -7.90
C ILE A 56 10.42 -14.05 -7.56
N GLU A 57 11.48 -14.66 -8.07
CA GLU A 57 12.85 -14.34 -7.65
C GLU A 57 13.63 -13.54 -8.69
N ASN A 58 13.23 -13.62 -9.96
CA ASN A 58 13.95 -13.03 -11.08
C ASN A 58 13.03 -12.70 -12.27
N GLY A 59 13.61 -12.18 -13.36
CA GLY A 59 12.86 -11.77 -14.55
C GLY A 59 12.19 -12.93 -15.31
N GLU A 60 12.81 -14.12 -15.33
CA GLU A 60 12.24 -15.31 -15.98
C GLU A 60 10.99 -15.78 -15.22
N ASP A 61 11.01 -15.74 -13.89
CA ASP A 61 9.84 -16.04 -13.06
C ASP A 61 8.68 -15.06 -13.32
N LEU A 62 9.00 -13.77 -13.46
CA LEU A 62 8.00 -12.74 -13.75
C LEU A 62 7.40 -12.91 -15.16
N GLU A 63 8.22 -13.21 -16.16
CA GLU A 63 7.76 -13.57 -17.50
C GLU A 63 6.89 -14.83 -17.44
N LYS A 64 7.33 -15.87 -16.71
CA LYS A 64 6.57 -17.11 -16.56
C LYS A 64 5.23 -16.89 -15.89
N PHE A 65 5.17 -16.00 -14.90
CA PHE A 65 3.94 -15.62 -14.24
C PHE A 65 2.96 -14.97 -15.23
N SER A 66 3.47 -14.09 -16.09
CA SER A 66 2.67 -13.51 -17.19
C SER A 66 2.14 -14.57 -18.14
N GLU A 67 2.97 -15.52 -18.58
CA GLU A 67 2.54 -16.62 -19.44
C GLU A 67 1.41 -17.45 -18.81
N LEU A 68 1.56 -17.83 -17.54
CA LEU A 68 0.60 -18.67 -16.84
C LEU A 68 -0.74 -17.95 -16.63
N VAL A 69 -0.73 -16.66 -16.31
CA VAL A 69 -1.98 -15.87 -16.25
C VAL A 69 -2.62 -15.81 -17.63
N ASN A 70 -1.84 -15.51 -18.67
CA ASN A 70 -2.32 -15.40 -20.04
C ASN A 70 -2.81 -16.74 -20.62
N SER A 71 -2.38 -17.88 -20.06
CA SER A 71 -2.88 -19.22 -20.39
C SER A 71 -4.15 -19.61 -19.62
N GLY A 72 -4.72 -18.70 -18.82
CA GLY A 72 -5.99 -18.90 -18.12
C GLY A 72 -5.88 -19.19 -16.62
N ASN A 73 -4.69 -19.17 -16.03
CA ASN A 73 -4.55 -19.30 -14.58
C ASN A 73 -4.91 -17.98 -13.90
N LYS A 74 -6.14 -17.88 -13.38
CA LYS A 74 -6.67 -16.65 -12.77
C LYS A 74 -6.13 -16.33 -11.37
N TYR A 75 -5.59 -17.34 -10.68
CA TYR A 75 -5.04 -17.22 -9.33
C TYR A 75 -5.96 -16.56 -8.29
N VAL A 76 -7.28 -16.78 -8.40
CA VAL A 76 -8.28 -16.18 -7.51
C VAL A 76 -7.94 -16.48 -6.05
N GLY A 77 -7.77 -15.44 -5.24
CA GLY A 77 -7.47 -15.55 -3.80
C GLY A 77 -6.07 -16.06 -3.45
N GLN A 78 -5.21 -16.31 -4.45
CA GLN A 78 -3.85 -16.76 -4.25
C GLN A 78 -2.88 -15.58 -4.16
N TYR A 79 -1.73 -15.81 -3.52
CA TYR A 79 -0.72 -14.79 -3.22
C TYR A 79 0.59 -15.09 -3.95
N PHE A 80 1.17 -14.05 -4.55
CA PHE A 80 2.50 -14.00 -5.12
C PHE A 80 3.34 -12.98 -4.37
N ARG A 81 4.65 -13.22 -4.26
CA ARG A 81 5.57 -12.32 -3.57
C ARG A 81 6.90 -12.22 -4.31
N LEU A 82 7.39 -11.00 -4.52
CA LEU A 82 8.78 -10.79 -4.94
C LEU A 82 9.72 -11.07 -3.77
N THR A 83 10.80 -11.81 -4.01
CA THR A 83 11.84 -12.10 -3.01
C THR A 83 13.11 -11.28 -3.20
N ALA A 84 13.24 -10.61 -4.35
CA ALA A 84 14.34 -9.74 -4.72
C ALA A 84 13.87 -8.64 -5.69
N ASP A 85 14.72 -7.66 -5.92
CA ASP A 85 14.54 -6.73 -7.04
C ASP A 85 14.69 -7.50 -8.36
N ILE A 86 13.85 -7.17 -9.33
CA ILE A 86 13.74 -7.90 -10.60
C ILE A 86 14.34 -7.04 -11.71
N ASP A 87 15.37 -7.54 -12.38
CA ASP A 87 15.94 -6.94 -13.58
C ASP A 87 15.37 -7.63 -14.82
N MET A 88 14.71 -6.85 -15.68
CA MET A 88 14.10 -7.31 -16.94
C MET A 88 15.00 -7.05 -18.16
N SER A 89 16.28 -6.72 -17.96
CA SER A 89 17.24 -6.51 -19.04
C SER A 89 17.29 -7.71 -20.00
N GLY A 90 17.00 -7.46 -21.27
CA GLY A 90 16.98 -8.51 -22.31
C GLY A 90 15.72 -9.38 -22.32
N ILE A 91 14.77 -9.14 -21.41
CA ILE A 91 13.50 -9.87 -21.33
C ILE A 91 12.36 -8.93 -21.75
N SER A 92 11.76 -9.22 -22.91
CA SER A 92 10.56 -8.52 -23.35
C SER A 92 9.35 -9.38 -23.01
N MET A 93 8.57 -8.95 -22.02
CA MET A 93 7.41 -9.71 -21.59
C MET A 93 6.09 -9.15 -22.13
N ASN A 94 5.07 -10.01 -22.18
CA ASN A 94 3.70 -9.57 -22.37
C ASN A 94 3.12 -9.04 -21.05
N PRO A 95 2.11 -8.15 -21.07
CA PRO A 95 1.35 -7.79 -19.88
C PRO A 95 0.79 -9.03 -19.19
N ILE A 96 0.80 -9.04 -17.86
CA ILE A 96 0.14 -10.06 -17.05
C ILE A 96 -1.38 -9.87 -17.21
N GLY A 97 -2.02 -10.85 -17.83
CA GLY A 97 -3.44 -10.76 -18.20
C GLY A 97 -3.70 -9.68 -19.25
N LYS A 98 -3.34 -9.98 -20.51
CA LYS A 98 -3.56 -9.11 -21.67
C LYS A 98 -5.01 -8.65 -21.74
N TYR A 99 -5.22 -7.40 -22.13
CA TYR A 99 -6.56 -6.80 -22.23
C TYR A 99 -7.53 -7.64 -23.08
N GLU A 100 -7.08 -8.14 -24.23
CA GLU A 100 -7.92 -8.81 -25.23
C GLU A 100 -8.25 -10.28 -24.93
N ASN A 101 -7.53 -10.94 -24.01
CA ASN A 101 -7.61 -12.40 -23.89
C ASN A 101 -8.69 -12.90 -22.91
N GLY A 102 -9.30 -12.04 -22.10
CA GLY A 102 -10.28 -12.43 -21.07
C GLY A 102 -9.70 -13.22 -19.89
N GLN A 103 -8.38 -13.40 -19.84
CA GLN A 103 -7.66 -14.15 -18.80
C GLN A 103 -6.88 -13.17 -17.93
N TYR A 104 -7.48 -12.79 -16.81
CA TYR A 104 -6.93 -11.76 -15.92
C TYR A 104 -6.46 -12.35 -14.60
N PHE A 105 -5.53 -11.66 -13.95
CA PHE A 105 -5.08 -12.00 -12.61
C PHE A 105 -6.07 -11.49 -11.56
N PHE A 106 -6.53 -12.39 -10.68
CA PHE A 106 -7.45 -12.12 -9.56
C PHE A 106 -6.84 -12.49 -8.19
N GLY A 107 -5.52 -12.69 -8.14
CA GLY A 107 -4.78 -12.93 -6.91
C GLY A 107 -4.27 -11.64 -6.26
N THR A 108 -3.29 -11.78 -5.39
CA THR A 108 -2.52 -10.66 -4.82
C THR A 108 -1.06 -10.79 -5.20
N LEU A 109 -0.48 -9.76 -5.80
CA LEU A 109 0.96 -9.62 -6.00
C LEU A 109 1.51 -8.65 -4.95
N ASP A 110 2.37 -9.14 -4.07
CA ASP A 110 3.08 -8.37 -3.05
C ASP A 110 4.53 -8.15 -3.47
N GLY A 111 4.87 -6.94 -3.88
CA GLY A 111 6.25 -6.57 -4.19
C GLY A 111 7.18 -6.65 -2.98
N ASN A 112 6.65 -6.71 -1.75
CA ASN A 112 7.42 -6.88 -0.51
C ASN A 112 8.53 -5.82 -0.31
N GLY A 113 8.38 -4.66 -0.95
CA GLY A 113 9.37 -3.58 -0.95
C GLY A 113 10.41 -3.66 -2.05
N HIS A 114 10.33 -4.67 -2.92
CA HIS A 114 11.18 -4.81 -4.10
C HIS A 114 10.64 -4.07 -5.31
N CYS A 115 11.55 -3.83 -6.25
CA CYS A 115 11.25 -3.11 -7.49
C CYS A 115 11.51 -3.96 -8.73
N ILE A 116 10.85 -3.61 -9.83
CA ILE A 116 11.12 -4.13 -11.17
C ILE A 116 11.84 -3.04 -11.96
N SER A 117 12.96 -3.38 -12.59
CA SER A 117 13.78 -2.48 -13.39
C SER A 117 13.88 -2.97 -14.83
N ASN A 118 14.15 -2.04 -15.75
CA ASN A 118 14.29 -2.28 -17.19
C ASN A 118 13.08 -2.95 -17.83
N LEU A 119 11.89 -2.73 -17.27
CA LEU A 119 10.65 -3.35 -17.74
C LEU A 119 10.29 -2.82 -19.13
N TYR A 120 10.24 -3.70 -20.13
CA TYR A 120 9.84 -3.34 -21.49
C TYR A 120 8.57 -4.09 -21.90
N ILE A 121 7.48 -3.33 -22.07
CA ILE A 121 6.18 -3.86 -22.52
C ILE A 121 5.64 -2.94 -23.62
N ASN A 122 5.53 -3.45 -24.84
CA ASN A 122 4.96 -2.73 -25.99
C ASN A 122 4.20 -3.73 -26.87
N THR A 123 2.92 -3.96 -26.56
CA THR A 123 2.12 -5.00 -27.24
C THR A 123 1.00 -4.47 -28.13
N GLY A 124 0.92 -3.14 -28.29
CA GLY A 124 0.06 -2.52 -29.29
C GLY A 124 -1.21 -1.87 -28.76
N GLY A 125 -1.29 -1.61 -27.45
CA GLY A 125 -2.17 -0.53 -26.97
C GLY A 125 -2.96 -0.71 -25.69
N TYR A 126 -2.78 -1.78 -24.89
CA TYR A 126 -3.34 -1.82 -23.53
C TYR A 126 -2.29 -2.33 -22.56
N ASP A 127 -1.21 -1.56 -22.48
CA ASP A 127 0.03 -1.98 -21.85
C ASP A 127 0.17 -1.46 -20.42
N GLY A 128 0.73 -2.33 -19.60
CA GLY A 128 1.02 -2.18 -18.19
C GLY A 128 1.66 -3.47 -17.70
N LEU A 129 2.24 -3.46 -16.49
CA LEU A 129 2.62 -4.74 -15.86
C LEU A 129 1.43 -5.71 -15.89
N PHE A 130 0.22 -5.19 -15.64
CA PHE A 130 -1.04 -5.85 -15.94
C PHE A 130 -1.77 -5.17 -17.11
N GLY A 131 -2.18 -5.95 -18.12
CA GLY A 131 -3.04 -5.41 -19.19
C GLY A 131 -4.42 -5.07 -18.62
N LYS A 132 -5.01 -6.01 -17.88
CA LYS A 132 -6.18 -5.76 -17.06
C LYS A 132 -6.07 -6.48 -15.72
N LEU A 133 -6.15 -5.71 -14.63
CA LEU A 133 -6.04 -6.23 -13.27
C LEU A 133 -7.42 -6.50 -12.66
N GLY A 134 -7.67 -7.73 -12.22
CA GLY A 134 -8.85 -8.10 -11.42
C GLY A 134 -8.54 -8.25 -9.93
N GLY A 135 -7.26 -8.37 -9.58
CA GLY A 135 -6.76 -8.64 -8.24
C GLY A 135 -6.17 -7.41 -7.54
N THR A 136 -5.18 -7.66 -6.69
CA THR A 136 -4.52 -6.65 -5.87
C THR A 136 -3.02 -6.63 -6.14
N VAL A 137 -2.44 -5.44 -6.26
CA VAL A 137 -0.98 -5.23 -6.28
C VAL A 137 -0.61 -4.34 -5.10
N ILE A 138 0.35 -4.77 -4.28
CA ILE A 138 0.85 -4.01 -3.13
C ILE A 138 2.38 -3.93 -3.08
N ASN A 139 2.90 -2.84 -2.50
CA ASN A 139 4.32 -2.66 -2.15
C ASN A 139 5.30 -2.91 -3.31
N LEU A 140 4.94 -2.45 -4.51
CA LEU A 140 5.70 -2.70 -5.72
C LEU A 140 6.16 -1.40 -6.37
N GLY A 141 7.46 -1.33 -6.69
CA GLY A 141 8.02 -0.27 -7.52
C GLY A 141 8.29 -0.72 -8.95
N ILE A 142 8.07 0.16 -9.92
CA ILE A 142 8.71 0.07 -11.24
C ILE A 142 9.78 1.17 -11.29
N GLU A 143 11.04 0.76 -11.25
CA GLU A 143 12.19 1.64 -11.09
C GLU A 143 12.68 2.22 -12.42
N SER A 144 12.57 1.46 -13.51
CA SER A 144 12.95 1.92 -14.85
C SER A 144 12.30 1.05 -15.92
N GLY A 145 12.25 1.58 -17.14
CA GLY A 145 11.70 0.86 -18.30
C GLY A 145 10.87 1.74 -19.21
N PHE A 146 10.16 1.08 -20.13
CA PHE A 146 9.22 1.69 -21.05
C PHE A 146 7.97 0.81 -21.20
N ILE A 147 6.80 1.42 -21.02
CA ILE A 147 5.51 0.74 -21.06
C ILE A 147 4.62 1.45 -22.08
N GLY A 148 4.11 0.70 -23.05
CA GLY A 148 3.24 1.17 -24.12
C GLY A 148 3.98 1.47 -25.42
N ASN A 149 3.63 2.58 -26.08
CA ASN A 149 4.16 2.93 -27.40
C ASN A 149 4.27 4.45 -27.61
N LEU A 150 5.06 4.86 -28.59
CA LEU A 150 5.25 6.27 -28.97
C LEU A 150 4.43 6.69 -30.19
N ASP A 151 3.60 5.78 -30.72
CA ASP A 151 2.74 6.03 -31.88
C ASP A 151 1.40 6.68 -31.49
N PHE A 152 1.26 7.10 -30.22
CA PHE A 152 0.05 7.69 -29.65
C PHE A 152 -1.19 6.80 -29.87
N LYS A 153 -1.02 5.48 -29.69
CA LYS A 153 -2.09 4.48 -29.76
C LYS A 153 -2.31 3.81 -28.42
N GLY A 154 -3.53 3.36 -28.20
CA GLY A 154 -3.86 2.58 -27.01
C GLY A 154 -3.87 3.37 -25.71
N CYS A 155 -4.19 2.68 -24.62
CA CYS A 155 -4.34 3.24 -23.29
C CYS A 155 -3.42 2.48 -22.34
N CYS A 156 -2.46 3.17 -21.73
CA CYS A 156 -1.38 2.53 -20.99
C CYS A 156 -1.28 3.06 -19.56
N GLY A 157 -0.88 2.19 -18.65
CA GLY A 157 -0.67 2.52 -17.25
C GLY A 157 0.40 1.62 -16.65
N ALA A 158 1.34 2.19 -15.90
CA ALA A 158 2.55 1.46 -15.52
C ALA A 158 2.28 0.15 -14.77
N ILE A 159 1.47 0.21 -13.70
CA ILE A 159 1.09 -0.98 -12.94
C ILE A 159 -0.04 -1.72 -13.65
N ALA A 160 -1.07 -1.01 -14.11
CA ALA A 160 -2.14 -1.64 -14.87
C ALA A 160 -2.71 -0.70 -15.93
N SER A 161 -2.95 -1.15 -17.15
CA SER A 161 -3.73 -0.36 -18.11
C SER A 161 -5.17 -0.19 -17.61
N ASN A 162 -5.88 -1.30 -17.38
CA ASN A 162 -7.27 -1.27 -16.93
C ASN A 162 -7.52 -2.09 -15.66
N SER A 163 -8.60 -1.79 -14.95
CA SER A 163 -9.20 -2.72 -13.98
C SER A 163 -10.27 -3.60 -14.65
N VAL A 164 -10.44 -4.84 -14.17
CA VAL A 164 -11.61 -5.68 -14.51
C VAL A 164 -12.90 -5.10 -13.93
N GLY A 165 -12.82 -4.53 -12.73
CA GLY A 165 -13.96 -3.94 -12.02
C GLY A 165 -13.50 -3.23 -10.75
N SER A 166 -14.46 -2.78 -9.94
CA SER A 166 -14.20 -1.98 -8.73
C SER A 166 -13.52 -2.72 -7.58
N SER A 167 -13.36 -4.04 -7.68
CA SER A 167 -12.63 -4.84 -6.69
C SER A 167 -11.11 -4.82 -6.85
N ALA A 168 -10.61 -4.35 -7.99
CA ALA A 168 -9.17 -4.28 -8.26
C ALA A 168 -8.51 -3.22 -7.38
N ARG A 169 -7.27 -3.45 -6.95
CA ARG A 169 -6.56 -2.54 -6.04
C ARG A 169 -5.08 -2.41 -6.40
N ILE A 170 -4.59 -1.17 -6.40
CA ILE A 170 -3.16 -0.85 -6.47
C ILE A 170 -2.85 -0.01 -5.22
N ILE A 171 -2.01 -0.53 -4.33
CA ILE A 171 -1.80 0.08 -3.01
C ILE A 171 -0.31 0.15 -2.71
N ASN A 172 0.19 1.30 -2.28
CA ASN A 172 1.58 1.41 -1.84
C ASN A 172 2.59 1.11 -2.97
N CYS A 173 2.27 1.52 -4.19
CA CYS A 173 3.09 1.24 -5.38
C CYS A 173 3.62 2.52 -6.00
N PHE A 174 4.66 2.42 -6.82
CA PHE A 174 5.19 3.56 -7.55
C PHE A 174 5.70 3.24 -8.94
N ASN A 175 5.87 4.28 -9.75
CA ASN A 175 6.44 4.19 -11.08
C ASN A 175 7.43 5.32 -11.39
N LYS A 176 8.58 4.96 -11.96
CA LYS A 176 9.56 5.85 -12.58
C LYS A 176 9.79 5.54 -14.07
N ALA A 177 9.26 4.42 -14.59
CA ALA A 177 9.36 4.07 -16.00
C ALA A 177 8.51 4.99 -16.88
N THR A 178 8.98 5.26 -18.10
CA THR A 178 8.24 6.05 -19.08
C THR A 178 6.98 5.30 -19.52
N VAL A 179 5.84 6.01 -19.59
CA VAL A 179 4.57 5.45 -20.08
C VAL A 179 4.14 6.19 -21.33
N GLY A 180 3.93 5.44 -22.42
CA GLY A 180 3.53 5.96 -23.73
C GLY A 180 2.19 5.40 -24.24
N GLY A 181 1.35 6.24 -24.84
CA GLY A 181 0.11 5.79 -25.49
C GLY A 181 -0.75 6.94 -26.00
N TYR A 182 -1.94 6.66 -26.54
CA TYR A 182 -2.95 7.72 -26.76
C TYR A 182 -3.37 8.30 -25.41
N ARG A 183 -3.66 7.41 -24.45
CA ARG A 183 -3.75 7.75 -23.03
C ARG A 183 -2.60 7.13 -22.24
N ALA A 184 -1.98 7.91 -21.37
CA ALA A 184 -0.84 7.44 -20.58
C ALA A 184 -0.97 7.88 -19.12
N GLY A 185 -1.16 6.90 -18.24
CA GLY A 185 -1.25 7.11 -16.80
C GLY A 185 0.00 6.64 -16.05
N GLY A 186 0.51 7.46 -15.14
CA GLY A 186 1.74 7.11 -14.41
C GLY A 186 1.61 5.87 -13.53
N ILE A 187 0.39 5.51 -13.08
CA ILE A 187 0.11 4.25 -12.36
C ILE A 187 -0.86 3.37 -13.13
N ALA A 188 -1.97 3.94 -13.61
CA ALA A 188 -2.97 3.20 -14.38
C ALA A 188 -3.64 4.06 -15.47
N ASP A 189 -4.29 3.47 -16.46
CA ASP A 189 -5.15 4.24 -17.38
C ASP A 189 -6.58 4.32 -16.85
N ASN A 190 -7.40 3.29 -17.11
CA ASN A 190 -8.83 3.25 -16.78
C ASN A 190 -9.15 2.24 -15.69
N PHE A 191 -9.10 2.75 -14.47
CA PHE A 191 -9.15 1.97 -13.24
C PHE A 191 -10.37 2.35 -12.41
N LEU A 192 -11.37 1.45 -12.39
CA LEU A 192 -12.60 1.56 -11.59
C LEU A 192 -12.39 1.16 -10.13
N GLY A 193 -11.29 0.47 -9.85
CA GLY A 193 -10.88 0.02 -8.53
C GLY A 193 -10.18 1.13 -7.72
N SER A 194 -9.55 0.74 -6.62
CA SER A 194 -8.87 1.71 -5.75
C SER A 194 -7.39 1.85 -6.09
N ILE A 195 -6.89 3.10 -6.12
CA ILE A 195 -5.46 3.40 -6.20
C ILE A 195 -5.09 4.23 -4.97
N ILE A 196 -4.30 3.66 -4.07
CA ILE A 196 -4.12 4.23 -2.73
C ILE A 196 -2.63 4.32 -2.41
N ASN A 197 -2.20 5.46 -1.88
CA ASN A 197 -0.84 5.66 -1.39
C ASN A 197 0.23 5.36 -2.46
N CYS A 198 -0.05 5.74 -3.70
CA CYS A 198 0.83 5.48 -4.85
C CYS A 198 1.44 6.77 -5.37
N TRP A 199 2.59 6.69 -6.02
CA TRP A 199 3.17 7.88 -6.65
C TRP A 199 3.89 7.59 -7.95
N SER A 200 4.01 8.62 -8.78
CA SER A 200 4.74 8.55 -10.04
C SER A 200 5.73 9.71 -10.17
N ASP A 201 6.88 9.39 -10.74
CA ASP A 201 7.91 10.35 -11.12
C ASP A 201 8.51 9.91 -12.44
N CYS A 202 7.68 9.99 -13.48
CA CYS A 202 7.96 9.44 -14.80
C CYS A 202 7.67 10.43 -15.91
N GLU A 203 8.26 10.17 -17.07
CA GLU A 203 7.84 10.79 -18.32
C GLU A 203 6.54 10.15 -18.83
N LEU A 204 5.58 10.99 -19.21
CA LEU A 204 4.32 10.56 -19.83
C LEU A 204 4.28 11.09 -21.26
N VAL A 205 4.12 10.18 -22.21
CA VAL A 205 4.05 10.52 -23.64
C VAL A 205 2.67 10.12 -24.15
N GLY A 206 1.79 11.09 -24.35
CA GLY A 206 0.46 10.80 -24.87
C GLY A 206 -0.37 12.04 -25.17
N THR A 207 -1.54 11.82 -25.75
CA THR A 207 -2.52 12.88 -26.02
C THR A 207 -3.29 13.23 -24.75
N GLU A 208 -3.71 12.21 -24.00
CA GLU A 208 -4.37 12.37 -22.70
C GLU A 208 -3.48 11.74 -21.63
N ILE A 209 -2.83 12.58 -20.82
CA ILE A 209 -1.91 12.13 -19.78
C ILE A 209 -2.48 12.37 -18.38
N GLY A 210 -2.17 11.46 -17.46
CA GLY A 210 -2.52 11.60 -16.05
C GLY A 210 -1.40 11.10 -15.16
N GLY A 211 -0.98 11.91 -14.19
CA GLY A 211 0.13 11.57 -13.30
C GLY A 211 -0.11 10.27 -12.55
N ILE A 212 -1.36 10.00 -12.14
CA ILE A 212 -1.76 8.74 -11.51
C ILE A 212 -2.63 7.93 -12.47
N THR A 213 -3.80 8.47 -12.83
CA THR A 213 -4.68 7.88 -13.85
C THR A 213 -4.96 8.81 -15.01
N ALA A 214 -4.85 8.31 -16.24
CA ALA A 214 -5.22 9.09 -17.43
C ALA A 214 -6.73 9.23 -17.61
N TYR A 215 -7.52 8.22 -17.24
CA TYR A 215 -8.97 8.26 -17.38
C TYR A 215 -9.68 7.50 -16.26
N ALA A 216 -10.60 8.12 -15.52
CA ALA A 216 -11.32 7.44 -14.45
C ALA A 216 -12.83 7.45 -14.72
N SER A 217 -13.37 6.42 -15.39
CA SER A 217 -14.81 6.36 -15.69
C SER A 217 -15.73 6.16 -14.48
N SER A 218 -15.22 5.74 -13.32
CA SER A 218 -15.96 5.79 -12.05
C SER A 218 -15.02 5.82 -10.82
N LEU A 219 -15.48 6.49 -9.76
CA LEU A 219 -14.73 6.96 -8.59
C LEU A 219 -14.36 5.85 -7.59
N GLY A 220 -13.66 4.80 -8.01
CA GLY A 220 -12.87 4.04 -7.04
C GLY A 220 -11.95 5.01 -6.28
N PRO A 221 -11.77 4.87 -4.95
CA PRO A 221 -11.04 5.87 -4.17
C PRO A 221 -9.59 5.95 -4.67
N GLN A 222 -9.27 7.09 -5.25
CA GLN A 222 -7.89 7.53 -5.47
C GLN A 222 -7.54 8.42 -4.29
N THR A 223 -6.62 7.97 -3.42
CA THR A 223 -6.36 8.69 -2.17
C THR A 223 -4.89 8.61 -1.81
N PHE A 224 -4.34 9.74 -1.37
CA PHE A 224 -2.94 9.85 -0.96
C PHE A 224 -1.96 9.54 -2.09
N CYS A 225 -2.31 9.92 -3.32
CA CYS A 225 -1.46 9.68 -4.47
C CYS A 225 -0.77 10.96 -4.94
N TYR A 226 0.47 10.83 -5.43
CA TYR A 226 1.34 11.97 -5.72
C TYR A 226 2.01 11.82 -7.08
N THR A 227 2.18 12.91 -7.82
CA THR A 227 2.88 12.92 -9.11
C THR A 227 3.82 14.10 -9.19
N THR A 228 4.99 13.92 -9.80
CA THR A 228 5.88 15.03 -10.18
C THR A 228 5.65 15.51 -11.61
N SER A 229 5.00 14.70 -12.44
CA SER A 229 4.71 15.04 -13.83
C SER A 229 3.75 16.24 -13.90
N VAL A 230 4.10 17.22 -14.73
CA VAL A 230 3.25 18.37 -15.04
C VAL A 230 2.11 17.89 -15.94
N LEU A 231 0.88 18.06 -15.48
CA LEU A 231 -0.31 17.65 -16.22
C LEU A 231 -0.72 18.77 -17.18
N THR A 232 -0.91 18.46 -18.45
CA THR A 232 -1.56 19.38 -19.39
C THR A 232 -3.05 19.45 -19.06
N GLU A 233 -3.63 20.65 -19.06
CA GLU A 233 -4.96 21.00 -18.52
C GLU A 233 -6.16 20.22 -19.14
N ASP A 234 -5.93 19.36 -20.13
CA ASP A 234 -6.96 18.64 -20.89
C ASP A 234 -7.10 17.14 -20.55
N GLY A 235 -6.41 16.64 -19.51
CA GLY A 235 -6.56 15.26 -19.05
C GLY A 235 -7.94 15.01 -18.44
N SER A 236 -8.78 14.24 -19.13
CA SER A 236 -10.15 13.87 -18.72
C SER A 236 -10.24 13.05 -17.41
N GLY A 237 -9.10 12.62 -16.85
CA GLY A 237 -9.00 11.95 -15.56
C GLY A 237 -8.94 12.92 -14.38
N HIS A 238 -10.08 13.45 -13.94
CA HIS A 238 -10.18 14.12 -12.64
C HIS A 238 -9.85 13.13 -11.51
N CYS A 239 -8.59 13.09 -11.11
CA CYS A 239 -8.12 12.32 -9.98
C CYS A 239 -8.49 13.07 -8.70
N PHE A 240 -9.64 12.74 -8.09
CA PHE A 240 -9.96 13.23 -6.74
C PHE A 240 -8.80 12.86 -5.79
N ASN A 241 -8.30 13.80 -4.98
CA ASN A 241 -7.23 13.59 -3.98
C ASN A 241 -5.87 13.07 -4.49
N CYS A 242 -5.52 13.33 -5.75
CA CYS A 242 -4.13 13.21 -6.22
C CYS A 242 -3.46 14.59 -6.22
N TYR A 243 -2.19 14.65 -5.81
CA TYR A 243 -1.45 15.89 -5.66
C TYR A 243 -0.28 15.94 -6.64
N THR A 244 -0.27 16.95 -7.51
CA THR A 244 0.96 17.32 -8.22
C THR A 244 1.87 18.03 -7.22
N ILE A 245 3.03 17.44 -6.96
CA ILE A 245 4.03 17.95 -6.02
C ILE A 245 5.36 18.13 -6.73
N LYS A 246 6.24 18.94 -6.16
CA LYS A 246 7.59 19.07 -6.69
C LYS A 246 8.42 17.83 -6.38
N ARG A 247 9.40 17.54 -7.22
CA ARG A 247 10.30 16.40 -7.06
C ARG A 247 11.00 16.42 -5.70
N GLU A 248 11.47 17.56 -5.24
CA GLU A 248 12.09 17.73 -3.92
C GLU A 248 11.13 17.48 -2.75
N GLU A 249 9.81 17.65 -2.93
CA GLU A 249 8.85 17.28 -1.90
C GLU A 249 8.66 15.75 -1.86
N LEU A 250 8.59 15.12 -3.03
CA LEU A 250 8.45 13.66 -3.16
C LEU A 250 9.64 12.94 -2.50
N TYR A 251 10.86 13.36 -2.85
CA TYR A 251 12.10 12.79 -2.31
C TYR A 251 12.48 13.48 -1.00
N SER A 252 11.67 13.24 0.03
CA SER A 252 11.90 13.81 1.36
C SER A 252 11.51 12.86 2.49
N ASN A 253 12.18 13.04 3.64
CA ASN A 253 11.80 12.40 4.91
C ASN A 253 10.35 12.70 5.31
N SER A 254 9.86 13.89 4.97
CA SER A 254 8.47 14.29 5.25
C SER A 254 7.49 13.43 4.46
N MET A 255 7.78 13.20 3.17
CA MET A 255 6.96 12.36 2.31
C MET A 255 6.97 10.90 2.74
N ALA A 256 8.13 10.32 3.06
CA ALA A 256 8.22 8.95 3.58
C ALA A 256 7.36 8.75 4.84
N ARG A 257 7.40 9.72 5.78
CA ARG A 257 6.54 9.69 6.97
C ARG A 257 5.06 9.85 6.62
N ARG A 258 4.72 10.72 5.68
CA ARG A 258 3.34 10.95 5.22
C ARG A 258 2.77 9.67 4.59
N LEU A 259 3.49 9.06 3.64
CA LEU A 259 3.06 7.83 2.98
C LEU A 259 2.93 6.66 3.96
N SER A 260 3.89 6.50 4.88
CA SER A 260 3.80 5.49 5.95
C SER A 260 2.62 5.75 6.88
N GLY A 261 2.35 7.02 7.19
CA GLY A 261 1.22 7.45 8.03
C GLY A 261 -0.15 7.25 7.37
N ASN A 262 -0.26 7.43 6.05
CA ASN A 262 -1.51 7.24 5.31
C ASN A 262 -1.97 5.78 5.32
N CYS A 263 -1.04 4.83 5.31
CA CYS A 263 -1.34 3.41 5.51
C CYS A 263 -2.06 3.14 6.84
N LEU A 264 -1.89 4.00 7.85
CA LEU A 264 -2.51 3.90 9.18
C LEU A 264 -3.97 4.37 9.20
N ILE A 265 -4.44 5.11 8.18
CA ILE A 265 -5.80 5.67 8.15
C ILE A 265 -6.80 4.67 7.51
N TRP A 266 -6.31 3.71 6.71
CA TRP A 266 -7.15 2.76 5.96
C TRP A 266 -7.61 1.51 6.73
N PHE A 267 -7.76 1.66 8.06
CA PHE A 267 -8.01 0.58 9.01
C PHE A 267 -9.31 -0.21 8.83
N GLU A 268 -10.25 0.22 7.99
CA GLU A 268 -11.63 -0.26 8.13
C GLU A 268 -12.16 -1.26 7.10
N THR A 269 -11.54 -1.53 5.93
CA THR A 269 -12.33 -2.29 4.92
C THR A 269 -11.70 -3.37 4.03
N MET A 270 -10.42 -3.41 3.62
CA MET A 270 -10.11 -4.32 2.48
C MET A 270 -8.73 -5.01 2.38
N THR A 271 -7.67 -4.56 3.06
CA THR A 271 -6.35 -5.24 3.04
C THR A 271 -5.74 -5.23 4.46
N PRO A 272 -5.25 -6.36 5.00
CA PRO A 272 -4.62 -6.36 6.32
C PRO A 272 -3.40 -5.43 6.37
N VAL A 273 -3.39 -4.43 7.26
CA VAL A 273 -2.28 -3.46 7.43
C VAL A 273 -0.92 -4.15 7.60
N ARG A 274 -0.90 -5.36 8.17
CA ARG A 274 0.31 -6.22 8.30
C ARG A 274 0.98 -6.55 6.95
N MET A 275 0.30 -6.31 5.84
CA MET A 275 0.80 -6.52 4.49
C MET A 275 1.46 -5.29 3.89
N LEU A 276 1.35 -4.10 4.49
CA LEU A 276 1.93 -2.90 3.89
C LEU A 276 3.33 -2.65 4.43
N ASN A 277 4.23 -2.26 3.55
CA ASN A 277 5.61 -1.91 3.87
C ASN A 277 5.71 -0.42 4.22
N GLU A 278 6.61 -0.08 5.15
CA GLU A 278 6.91 1.30 5.50
C GLU A 278 7.67 1.99 4.37
N TRP A 279 7.36 3.26 4.13
CA TRP A 279 8.19 4.11 3.28
C TRP A 279 9.35 4.67 4.09
N SER A 280 10.52 4.65 3.47
CA SER A 280 11.76 5.17 4.03
C SER A 280 12.41 6.11 3.03
N PHE A 281 13.16 7.08 3.56
CA PHE A 281 13.95 7.99 2.76
C PHE A 281 15.40 7.94 3.25
N TYR A 282 16.30 7.47 2.39
CA TYR A 282 17.72 7.32 2.69
C TYR A 282 18.52 7.46 1.39
N ASP A 283 19.71 8.07 1.45
CA ASP A 283 20.55 8.36 0.28
C ASP A 283 19.79 9.03 -0.89
N ASP A 284 19.01 10.06 -0.57
CA ASP A 284 18.17 10.83 -1.51
C ASP A 284 17.13 10.01 -2.28
N GLU A 285 16.83 8.81 -1.81
CA GLU A 285 15.89 7.89 -2.43
C GLU A 285 14.69 7.60 -1.53
N LEU A 286 13.49 7.73 -2.09
CA LEU A 286 12.25 7.29 -1.46
C LEU A 286 12.00 5.83 -1.84
N ARG A 287 12.01 4.93 -0.86
CA ARG A 287 11.91 3.48 -1.09
C ARG A 287 10.95 2.82 -0.12
N LEU A 288 10.35 1.72 -0.57
CA LEU A 288 9.64 0.80 0.29
C LEU A 288 10.66 -0.03 1.07
N SER A 289 10.59 0.06 2.39
CA SER A 289 11.42 -0.74 3.29
C SER A 289 10.93 -2.19 3.31
N SER A 290 11.80 -3.16 3.57
CA SER A 290 11.39 -4.55 3.88
C SER A 290 10.59 -4.67 5.19
N THR A 291 10.57 -3.60 6.01
CA THR A 291 9.82 -3.54 7.27
C THR A 291 8.32 -3.39 7.01
N ARG A 292 7.53 -4.32 7.55
CA ARG A 292 6.06 -4.22 7.55
C ARG A 292 5.58 -3.24 8.61
N ILE A 293 4.51 -2.51 8.30
CA ILE A 293 3.79 -1.67 9.25
C ILE A 293 3.13 -2.59 10.29
N THR A 294 3.48 -2.39 11.57
CA THR A 294 2.90 -3.17 12.68
C THR A 294 1.97 -2.35 13.56
N TYR A 295 1.02 -3.03 14.21
CA TYR A 295 0.15 -2.46 15.25
C TYR A 295 0.92 -1.84 16.44
N TRP A 296 2.18 -2.21 16.66
CA TRP A 296 3.02 -1.62 17.70
C TRP A 296 3.69 -0.32 17.24
N ASN A 297 4.09 -0.21 15.96
CA ASN A 297 4.50 1.07 15.36
C ASN A 297 3.34 2.07 15.36
N LEU A 298 2.10 1.58 15.23
CA LEU A 298 0.84 2.34 15.36
C LEU A 298 0.60 2.90 16.78
N PHE A 299 1.01 2.18 17.83
CA PHE A 299 0.75 2.58 19.23
C PHE A 299 1.69 3.69 19.72
N ASN A 300 2.95 3.70 19.27
CA ASN A 300 3.92 4.72 19.67
C ASN A 300 3.57 6.13 19.17
N PHE A 301 2.95 6.27 18.00
CA PHE A 301 2.57 7.59 17.48
C PHE A 301 1.41 8.21 18.28
N PHE A 302 0.40 7.40 18.63
CA PHE A 302 -0.72 7.84 19.47
C PHE A 302 -0.28 8.14 20.90
N VAL A 303 0.60 7.32 21.48
CA VAL A 303 1.13 7.56 22.83
C VAL A 303 2.00 8.81 22.87
N VAL A 304 2.84 9.09 21.87
CA VAL A 304 3.62 10.33 21.85
C VAL A 304 2.71 11.56 21.72
N VAL A 305 1.70 11.54 20.85
CA VAL A 305 0.77 12.67 20.70
C VAL A 305 -0.10 12.85 21.95
N VAL A 306 -0.65 11.77 22.52
CA VAL A 306 -1.47 11.82 23.74
C VAL A 306 -0.64 12.21 24.95
N LEU A 307 0.57 11.66 25.13
CA LEU A 307 1.47 12.07 26.21
C LEU A 307 1.94 13.51 26.03
N CYS A 308 2.19 13.99 24.81
CA CYS A 308 2.52 15.39 24.57
C CYS A 308 1.34 16.32 24.90
N ILE A 309 0.11 15.95 24.55
CA ILE A 309 -1.10 16.73 24.86
C ILE A 309 -1.39 16.70 26.37
N GLU A 310 -1.32 15.53 27.01
CA GLU A 310 -1.48 15.41 28.46
C GLU A 310 -0.37 16.19 29.18
N TYR A 311 0.89 16.07 28.79
CA TYR A 311 2.00 16.80 29.41
C TYR A 311 1.84 18.34 29.27
N TYR A 312 1.40 18.84 28.12
CA TYR A 312 1.12 20.28 27.93
C TYR A 312 -0.09 20.77 28.73
N THR A 313 -1.14 19.95 28.85
CA THR A 313 -2.32 20.28 29.66
C THR A 313 -2.01 20.24 31.16
N TRP A 314 -1.17 19.31 31.63
CA TRP A 314 -0.70 19.28 33.01
C TRP A 314 0.21 20.47 33.36
N ILE A 315 1.15 20.85 32.48
CA ILE A 315 2.01 22.04 32.70
C ILE A 315 1.18 23.32 32.75
N SER A 316 0.21 23.47 31.86
CA SER A 316 -0.67 24.64 31.84
C SER A 316 -1.61 24.68 33.06
N LEU A 317 -2.15 23.53 33.52
CA LEU A 317 -2.95 23.46 34.75
C LEU A 317 -2.13 23.83 35.99
N ILE A 318 -0.91 23.28 36.12
CA ILE A 318 -0.01 23.56 37.25
C ILE A 318 0.37 25.04 37.27
N GLY A 319 0.67 25.63 36.10
CA GLY A 319 0.93 27.06 35.96
C GLY A 319 -0.25 27.93 36.40
N LEU A 320 -1.48 27.54 36.02
CA LEU A 320 -2.70 28.27 36.37
C LEU A 320 -3.01 28.18 37.87
N VAL A 321 -2.82 27.01 38.50
CA VAL A 321 -3.00 26.81 39.94
C VAL A 321 -1.97 27.59 40.75
N LEU A 322 -0.70 27.60 40.32
CA LEU A 322 0.34 28.42 40.94
C LEU A 322 0.02 29.91 40.82
N PHE A 323 -0.39 30.38 39.64
CA PHE A 323 -0.79 31.76 39.42
C PHE A 323 -1.99 32.17 40.30
N MET A 324 -3.03 31.33 40.36
CA MET A 324 -4.18 31.56 41.23
C MET A 324 -3.81 31.57 42.72
N SER A 325 -2.91 30.69 43.16
CA SER A 325 -2.48 30.62 44.55
C SER A 325 -1.61 31.82 44.96
N ILE A 326 -0.77 32.32 44.05
CA ILE A 326 -0.01 33.57 44.22
C ILE A 326 -0.97 34.77 44.25
N ALA A 327 -1.91 34.85 43.31
CA ALA A 327 -2.91 35.92 43.25
C ALA A 327 -3.78 35.96 44.51
N LEU A 328 -4.23 34.80 45.00
CA LEU A 328 -5.00 34.68 46.23
C LEU A 328 -4.21 35.14 47.46
N ASN A 329 -2.93 34.75 47.56
CA ASN A 329 -2.05 35.20 48.65
C ASN A 329 -1.80 36.72 48.63
N ILE A 330 -1.65 37.32 47.45
CA ILE A 330 -1.51 38.77 47.29
C ILE A 330 -2.81 39.48 47.72
N CYS A 331 -3.97 38.98 47.30
CA CYS A 331 -5.28 39.51 47.70
C CYS A 331 -5.51 39.41 49.21
N LEU A 332 -5.19 38.26 49.84
CA LEU A 332 -5.31 38.07 51.28
C LEU A 332 -4.34 38.95 52.07
N LYS A 333 -3.10 39.16 51.59
CA LYS A 333 -2.17 40.13 52.19
C LYS A 333 -2.74 41.55 52.13
N ARG A 334 -3.24 42.00 50.98
CA ARG A 334 -3.85 43.34 50.80
C ARG A 334 -5.11 43.53 51.67
N ALA A 335 -5.93 42.49 51.81
CA ALA A 335 -7.12 42.52 52.67
C ALA A 335 -6.74 42.64 54.17
N ARG A 336 -5.68 41.96 54.61
CA ARG A 336 -5.15 42.09 55.98
C ARG A 336 -4.55 43.47 56.24
N THR A 337 -3.87 44.09 55.28
CA THR A 337 -3.32 45.45 55.46
C THR A 337 -4.41 46.51 55.56
N LYS A 338 -5.51 46.38 54.79
CA LYS A 338 -6.65 47.31 54.88
C LYS A 338 -7.40 47.23 56.21
N LYS A 339 -7.45 46.06 56.85
CA LYS A 339 -8.12 45.86 58.15
C LYS A 339 -7.31 46.36 59.36
N ILE A 340 -6.04 46.71 59.16
CA ILE A 340 -5.15 47.27 60.20
C ILE A 340 -5.10 48.81 60.11
N LEU A 341 -5.58 49.40 59.00
CA LEU A 341 -5.57 50.85 58.72
C LEU A 341 -6.98 51.49 58.81
N SER A 342 -8.00 50.74 59.24
CA SER A 342 -9.35 51.19 59.58
C SER A 342 -9.62 50.91 61.04
#